data_AF-A0A2T5XYH2-F1
#
_entry.id   AF-A0A2T5XYH2-F1
#
_cell.length_a   1.000
_cell.length_b   1.000
_cell.length_c   1.000
_cell.angle_alpha   90.00
_cell.angle_beta   90.00
_cell.angle_gamma   90.00
#
_symmetry.space_group_name_H-M   'P 1'
#
loop_
_entity.id
_entity.type
_entity.pdbx_description
1 polymer ?
#
loop_
_entity_poly.entity_id
_entity_poly.type
_entity_poly.pdbx_seq_one_letter_code
_entity_poly.pdbx_strand_id
1 'polypeptide(L)'
;MKRLLFVAVLAFLGWHCTKQSDPEEPKKKEEKPTVATAYKLSDDKETLLKWLDTTTTTLDLGTHPALKRITIVGKEAFKGTPIVSITLPNTVEKIEEKAFEGCTSLTTVALPKNANFRTIALSTFEGCKRLTRIDIPDSVKEIEKFAFADAGLTEVKLPKELFEIKEQAFAGNAQLKSITLPKTISHISTGAFMQTGLQTVTLNGTEPPRLSFPKGEAALQRKGAPFPFETLIDIIVPREATNTYRVEKADWAPYRRYINRKIAFTPLRLEKTEVTVKVDEIQVFSIYGSKRYQIRQTKDSEAIAIVGTPDQDANNVTRIAVKGLKEGTFTCTITDVISDQDAQLKVTVIKK
;
A
#
# COMPACT_ATOMS: atom_id res chain seq x y z
N MET A 1 5.81 -53.87 77.23
CA MET A 1 5.02 -52.80 76.59
C MET A 1 4.30 -52.03 77.69
N LYS A 2 4.83 -50.88 78.12
CA LYS A 2 4.33 -50.11 79.29
C LYS A 2 4.38 -48.60 79.00
N ARG A 3 3.46 -47.87 79.68
CA ARG A 3 3.33 -46.41 79.89
C ARG A 3 2.45 -45.71 78.83
N LEU A 4 1.27 -45.16 79.11
CA LEU A 4 0.60 -44.61 80.30
C LEU A 4 1.17 -43.26 80.83
N LEU A 5 0.36 -42.23 80.56
CA LEU A 5 0.06 -40.97 81.26
C LEU A 5 1.14 -39.89 81.59
N PHE A 6 0.82 -38.69 81.07
CA PHE A 6 0.64 -37.38 81.74
C PHE A 6 1.78 -36.70 82.53
N VAL A 7 2.07 -35.48 82.05
CA VAL A 7 2.29 -34.19 82.76
C VAL A 7 3.51 -34.03 83.68
N ALA A 8 4.35 -33.04 83.35
CA ALA A 8 4.83 -32.05 84.32
C ALA A 8 5.41 -30.81 83.61
N VAL A 9 4.90 -29.65 84.02
CA VAL A 9 5.44 -28.30 83.82
C VAL A 9 6.60 -28.12 84.81
N LEU A 10 7.67 -27.42 84.42
CA LEU A 10 8.25 -26.26 85.14
C LEU A 10 9.68 -25.97 84.69
N ALA A 11 9.89 -24.68 84.43
CA ALA A 11 11.14 -24.00 84.18
C ALA A 11 12.10 -24.07 85.39
N PHE A 12 13.41 -23.95 85.16
CA PHE A 12 14.21 -22.73 85.44
C PHE A 12 15.73 -23.01 85.40
N LEU A 13 16.48 -21.94 85.05
CA LEU A 13 17.92 -21.70 85.23
C LEU A 13 18.83 -22.51 84.28
N GLY A 14 19.71 -21.94 83.46
CA GLY A 14 20.34 -20.63 83.44
C GLY A 14 21.84 -20.84 83.28
N TRP A 15 22.44 -20.40 82.17
CA TRP A 15 23.86 -20.04 82.14
C TRP A 15 24.19 -19.08 81.00
N HIS A 16 24.82 -17.97 81.36
CA HIS A 16 25.46 -16.95 80.52
C HIS A 16 26.51 -17.55 79.57
N CYS A 17 26.66 -17.02 78.36
CA CYS A 17 27.63 -15.94 78.07
C CYS A 17 27.64 -15.57 76.58
N THR A 18 27.87 -14.28 76.35
CA THR A 18 27.79 -13.47 75.12
C THR A 18 28.64 -13.94 73.94
N LYS A 19 28.07 -13.88 72.72
CA LYS A 19 28.78 -13.49 71.49
C LYS A 19 27.86 -12.70 70.54
N GLN A 20 28.25 -11.44 70.35
CA GLN A 20 28.31 -10.69 69.09
C GLN A 20 27.09 -10.67 68.16
N SER A 21 26.53 -9.47 68.01
CA SER A 21 25.50 -9.08 67.04
C SER A 21 26.01 -9.19 65.60
N ASP A 22 25.36 -10.04 64.80
CA ASP A 22 25.40 -9.95 63.33
C ASP A 22 24.46 -8.81 62.86
N PRO A 23 24.83 -8.05 61.81
CA PRO A 23 23.98 -7.00 61.25
C PRO A 23 22.78 -7.61 60.50
N GLU A 24 21.60 -7.05 60.73
CA GLU A 24 20.36 -7.39 60.03
C GLU A 24 20.56 -7.40 58.50
N GLU A 25 20.28 -8.54 57.88
CA GLU A 25 20.13 -8.68 56.44
C GLU A 25 18.93 -7.81 55.98
N PRO A 26 19.08 -6.93 54.97
CA PRO A 26 17.99 -6.04 54.59
C PRO A 26 16.85 -6.88 53.99
N LYS A 27 15.68 -6.82 54.65
CA LYS A 27 14.41 -7.38 54.16
C LYS A 27 14.25 -7.04 52.68
N LYS A 28 14.21 -8.08 51.83
CA LYS A 28 13.81 -7.97 50.42
C LYS A 28 12.52 -7.16 50.37
N LYS A 29 12.59 -5.96 49.78
CA LYS A 29 11.40 -5.20 49.40
C LYS A 29 10.60 -6.10 48.45
N GLU A 30 9.41 -6.51 48.89
CA GLU A 30 8.42 -7.09 47.99
C GLU A 30 8.16 -6.07 46.87
N GLU A 31 8.64 -6.40 45.66
CA GLU A 31 8.29 -5.66 44.46
C GLU A 31 6.78 -5.78 44.25
N LYS A 32 6.09 -4.63 44.31
CA LYS A 32 4.69 -4.51 43.88
C LYS A 32 4.52 -5.15 42.48
N PRO A 33 3.37 -5.78 42.17
CA PRO A 33 3.14 -6.40 40.87
C PRO A 33 3.34 -5.35 39.79
N THR A 34 4.34 -5.58 38.94
CA THR A 34 4.65 -4.75 37.78
C THR A 34 3.43 -4.72 36.86
N VAL A 35 2.92 -3.53 36.59
CA VAL A 35 1.88 -3.32 35.56
C VAL A 35 2.45 -3.91 34.27
N ALA A 36 1.83 -4.98 33.75
CA ALA A 36 2.26 -5.58 32.49
C ALA A 36 2.24 -4.48 31.42
N THR A 37 3.41 -4.18 30.86
CA THR A 37 3.53 -3.14 29.84
C THR A 37 2.73 -3.54 28.61
N ALA A 38 2.01 -2.58 28.01
CA ALA A 38 1.20 -2.79 26.81
C ALA A 38 1.97 -3.32 25.59
N TYR A 39 3.31 -3.34 25.67
CA TYR A 39 4.21 -3.76 24.60
C TYR A 39 5.57 -4.23 25.16
N LYS A 40 6.38 -4.84 24.28
CA LYS A 40 7.78 -5.22 24.51
C LYS A 40 8.66 -4.57 23.44
N LEU A 41 9.76 -3.95 23.89
CA LEU A 41 10.82 -3.37 23.05
C LEU A 41 12.09 -4.20 23.13
N SER A 42 12.96 -4.10 22.12
CA SER A 42 14.36 -4.52 22.20
C SER A 42 15.14 -3.68 23.22
N ASP A 43 16.31 -4.16 23.65
CA ASP A 43 17.17 -3.50 24.64
C ASP A 43 17.62 -2.09 24.18
N ASP A 44 17.92 -1.96 22.89
CA ASP A 44 18.26 -0.68 22.23
C ASP A 44 17.05 0.24 21.99
N LYS A 45 15.83 -0.26 22.22
CA LYS A 45 14.55 0.44 22.02
C LYS A 45 14.26 0.84 20.57
N GLU A 46 14.96 0.25 19.60
CA GLU A 46 14.75 0.51 18.18
C GLU A 46 13.65 -0.38 17.57
N THR A 47 13.40 -1.55 18.17
CA THR A 47 12.45 -2.54 17.66
C THR A 47 11.26 -2.74 18.59
N LEU A 48 10.05 -2.59 18.06
CA LEU A 48 8.83 -3.06 18.71
C LEU A 48 8.68 -4.57 18.51
N LEU A 49 9.05 -5.35 19.54
CA LEU A 49 9.05 -6.81 19.50
C LEU A 49 7.64 -7.40 19.62
N LYS A 50 6.78 -6.81 20.45
CA LYS A 50 5.41 -7.31 20.64
C LYS A 50 4.47 -6.24 21.16
N TRP A 51 3.26 -6.21 20.62
CA TRP A 51 2.12 -5.52 21.20
C TRP A 51 1.30 -6.51 22.04
N LEU A 52 1.02 -6.17 23.30
CA LEU A 52 0.36 -7.03 24.29
C LEU A 52 -1.01 -6.49 24.71
N ASP A 53 -1.30 -5.22 24.45
CA ASP A 53 -2.59 -4.63 24.76
C ASP A 53 -3.68 -5.08 23.78
N THR A 54 -4.67 -5.79 24.31
CA THR A 54 -5.82 -6.32 23.57
C THR A 54 -7.03 -5.40 23.59
N THR A 55 -6.95 -4.26 24.28
CA THR A 55 -8.06 -3.30 24.42
C THR A 55 -7.94 -2.12 23.46
N THR A 56 -6.71 -1.72 23.11
CA THR A 56 -6.49 -0.64 22.14
C THR A 56 -6.87 -1.07 20.73
N THR A 57 -7.82 -0.35 20.14
CA THR A 57 -8.30 -0.58 18.76
C THR A 57 -7.77 0.44 17.76
N THR A 58 -7.30 1.60 18.22
CA THR A 58 -6.69 2.65 17.39
C THR A 58 -5.37 3.07 18.01
N LEU A 59 -4.29 2.97 17.25
CA LEU A 59 -2.93 3.22 17.75
C LEU A 59 -2.17 4.16 16.83
N ASP A 60 -1.70 5.28 17.38
CA ASP A 60 -0.77 6.16 16.69
C ASP A 60 0.62 6.05 17.35
N LEU A 61 1.49 5.24 16.74
CA LEU A 61 2.86 5.07 17.21
C LEU A 61 3.71 6.34 17.00
N GLY A 62 3.35 7.22 16.06
CA GLY A 62 4.06 8.47 15.80
C GLY A 62 3.92 9.50 16.92
N THR A 63 2.84 9.42 17.68
CA THR A 63 2.61 10.27 18.86
C THR A 63 2.98 9.58 20.17
N HIS A 64 3.17 8.25 20.16
CA HIS A 64 3.41 7.47 21.38
C HIS A 64 4.76 7.85 22.03
N PRO A 65 4.78 8.25 23.33
CA PRO A 65 5.97 8.81 23.97
C PRO A 65 7.23 7.95 23.87
N ALA A 66 7.07 6.63 24.00
CA ALA A 66 8.17 5.68 23.97
C ALA A 66 8.37 4.98 22.61
N LEU A 67 7.42 5.10 21.67
CA LEU A 67 7.45 4.31 20.41
C LEU A 67 7.64 5.19 19.17
N LYS A 68 7.52 6.51 19.28
CA LYS A 68 7.69 7.45 18.16
C LYS A 68 9.08 7.46 17.49
N ARG A 69 10.07 6.79 18.09
CA ARG A 69 11.46 6.73 17.58
C ARG A 69 11.89 5.33 17.14
N ILE A 70 11.00 4.33 17.18
CA ILE A 70 11.35 2.99 16.70
C ILE A 70 11.67 3.05 15.20
N THR A 71 12.60 2.21 14.77
CA THR A 71 12.99 2.04 13.37
C THR A 71 12.46 0.72 12.80
N ILE A 72 12.08 -0.23 13.67
CA ILE A 72 11.64 -1.57 13.26
C ILE A 72 10.33 -1.95 13.98
N VAL A 73 9.35 -2.42 13.21
CA VAL A 73 8.23 -3.22 13.73
C VAL A 73 8.63 -4.69 13.59
N GLY A 74 8.88 -5.34 14.73
CA GLY A 74 9.49 -6.67 14.77
C GLY A 74 8.57 -7.78 14.29
N LYS A 75 9.17 -8.95 14.07
CA LYS A 75 8.48 -10.16 13.64
C LYS A 75 7.27 -10.47 14.52
N GLU A 76 6.12 -10.67 13.90
CA GLU A 76 4.84 -10.98 14.58
C GLU A 76 4.40 -9.96 15.66
N ALA A 77 4.91 -8.71 15.64
CA ALA A 77 4.69 -7.74 16.70
C ALA A 77 3.20 -7.50 17.01
N PHE A 78 2.36 -7.39 15.97
CA PHE A 78 0.92 -7.20 16.06
C PHE A 78 0.10 -8.42 15.63
N LYS A 79 0.74 -9.58 15.37
CA LYS A 79 0.05 -10.78 14.88
C LYS A 79 -1.17 -11.13 15.73
N GLY A 80 -2.33 -11.24 15.07
CA GLY A 80 -3.62 -11.59 15.68
C GLY A 80 -4.22 -10.54 16.61
N THR A 81 -3.67 -9.31 16.66
CA THR A 81 -4.21 -8.27 17.56
C THR A 81 -5.58 -7.76 17.08
N PRO A 82 -6.42 -7.24 17.99
CA PRO A 82 -7.74 -6.70 17.66
C PRO A 82 -7.68 -5.26 17.10
N ILE A 83 -6.50 -4.80 16.70
CA ILE A 83 -6.29 -3.42 16.25
C ILE A 83 -7.10 -3.17 14.97
N VAL A 84 -7.81 -2.05 14.93
CA VAL A 84 -8.67 -1.61 13.83
C VAL A 84 -7.94 -0.61 12.95
N SER A 85 -7.13 0.27 13.54
CA SER A 85 -6.29 1.21 12.81
C SER A 85 -4.95 1.44 13.48
N ILE A 86 -3.90 1.57 12.67
CA ILE A 86 -2.55 1.87 13.14
C ILE A 86 -1.85 2.91 12.26
N THR A 87 -1.21 3.88 12.90
CA THR A 87 -0.28 4.82 12.25
C THR A 87 1.14 4.50 12.69
N LEU A 88 2.01 4.14 11.72
CA LEU A 88 3.43 3.91 11.96
C LEU A 88 4.20 5.23 11.90
N PRO A 89 5.23 5.42 12.75
CA PRO A 89 6.06 6.62 12.68
C PRO A 89 6.90 6.61 11.39
N ASN A 90 7.17 7.80 10.83
CA ASN A 90 8.04 7.95 9.67
C ASN A 90 9.51 7.55 9.95
N THR A 91 9.88 7.26 11.20
CA THR A 91 11.18 6.67 11.54
C THR A 91 11.28 5.19 11.23
N VAL A 92 10.15 4.49 11.01
CA VAL A 92 10.16 3.05 10.71
C VAL A 92 10.71 2.79 9.32
N GLU A 93 11.82 2.08 9.26
CA GLU A 93 12.50 1.69 8.02
C GLU A 93 12.19 0.24 7.64
N LYS A 94 11.75 -0.58 8.60
CA LYS A 94 11.45 -2.00 8.38
C LYS A 94 10.21 -2.45 9.15
N ILE A 95 9.35 -3.20 8.46
CA ILE A 95 8.31 -4.03 9.08
C ILE A 95 8.70 -5.46 8.78
N GLU A 96 8.91 -6.26 9.83
CA GLU A 96 9.37 -7.63 9.67
C GLU A 96 8.23 -8.62 9.39
N GLU A 97 8.63 -9.85 9.08
CA GLU A 97 7.73 -10.93 8.69
C GLU A 97 6.53 -11.05 9.64
N LYS A 98 5.35 -11.21 9.06
CA LYS A 98 4.11 -11.52 9.78
C LYS A 98 3.72 -10.47 10.84
N ALA A 99 4.29 -9.26 10.79
CA ALA A 99 4.06 -8.24 11.81
C ALA A 99 2.57 -8.00 12.10
N PHE A 100 1.70 -8.02 11.08
CA PHE A 100 0.25 -7.86 11.21
C PHE A 100 -0.54 -9.10 10.76
N GLU A 101 0.08 -10.27 10.64
CA GLU A 101 -0.59 -11.50 10.23
C GLU A 101 -1.84 -11.76 11.09
N GLY A 102 -2.98 -12.02 10.47
CA GLY A 102 -4.23 -12.35 11.15
C GLY A 102 -4.87 -11.21 11.94
N CYS A 103 -4.49 -9.95 11.73
CA CYS A 103 -5.21 -8.79 12.30
C CYS A 103 -6.58 -8.62 11.61
N THR A 104 -7.52 -9.51 11.89
CA THR A 104 -8.81 -9.59 11.18
C THR A 104 -9.71 -8.36 11.37
N SER A 105 -9.43 -7.53 12.38
CA SER A 105 -10.14 -6.27 12.62
C SER A 105 -9.50 -5.06 11.93
N LEU A 106 -8.29 -5.20 11.40
CA LEU A 106 -7.51 -4.11 10.83
C LEU A 106 -8.17 -3.61 9.54
N THR A 107 -8.53 -2.32 9.53
CA THR A 107 -9.17 -1.65 8.39
C THR A 107 -8.25 -0.62 7.75
N THR A 108 -7.36 0.00 8.53
CA THR A 108 -6.52 1.12 8.07
C THR A 108 -5.11 1.00 8.63
N VAL A 109 -4.11 1.15 7.76
CA VAL A 109 -2.69 1.20 8.13
C VAL A 109 -2.07 2.40 7.44
N ALA A 110 -1.53 3.34 8.20
CA ALA A 110 -0.67 4.39 7.65
C ALA A 110 0.79 3.91 7.70
N LEU A 111 1.29 3.47 6.55
CA LEU A 111 2.67 3.03 6.35
C LEU A 111 3.65 4.24 6.38
N PRO A 112 4.90 4.01 6.81
CA PRO A 112 5.91 5.08 6.86
C PRO A 112 6.28 5.56 5.46
N LYS A 113 6.44 6.89 5.28
CA LYS A 113 6.71 7.52 3.98
C LYS A 113 8.16 8.02 3.84
N ASN A 114 9.11 7.36 4.52
CA ASN A 114 10.52 7.67 4.40
C ASN A 114 11.18 6.88 3.26
N ALA A 115 12.35 7.34 2.83
CA ALA A 115 13.09 6.67 1.79
C ALA A 115 13.55 5.26 2.20
N ASN A 116 13.94 5.00 3.45
CA ASN A 116 14.53 3.73 3.86
C ASN A 116 13.52 2.55 3.93
N PHE A 117 12.23 2.83 3.91
CA PHE A 117 11.19 1.80 3.85
C PHE A 117 11.07 1.20 2.44
N ARG A 118 11.71 0.03 2.22
CA ARG A 118 11.89 -0.58 0.88
C ARG A 118 11.02 -1.78 0.57
N THR A 119 10.50 -2.49 1.58
CA THR A 119 9.91 -3.81 1.38
C THR A 119 8.66 -3.99 2.23
N ILE A 120 7.62 -4.59 1.65
CA ILE A 120 6.55 -5.21 2.45
C ILE A 120 6.91 -6.68 2.62
N ALA A 121 7.27 -7.06 3.84
CA ALA A 121 7.85 -8.36 4.14
C ALA A 121 6.84 -9.53 4.08
N LEU A 122 7.36 -10.75 4.14
CA LEU A 122 6.62 -11.99 4.09
C LEU A 122 5.42 -11.98 5.04
N SER A 123 4.23 -12.28 4.49
CA SER A 123 2.97 -12.40 5.22
C SER A 123 2.60 -11.19 6.09
N THR A 124 3.15 -9.99 5.82
CA THR A 124 3.00 -8.83 6.72
C THR A 124 1.54 -8.55 7.09
N PHE A 125 0.64 -8.56 6.11
CA PHE A 125 -0.80 -8.32 6.26
C PHE A 125 -1.65 -9.53 5.87
N GLU A 126 -1.07 -10.74 5.87
CA GLU A 126 -1.80 -11.96 5.55
C GLU A 126 -3.01 -12.14 6.48
N GLY A 127 -4.18 -12.44 5.93
CA GLY A 127 -5.41 -12.66 6.69
C GLY A 127 -6.00 -11.42 7.37
N CYS A 128 -5.54 -10.21 7.03
CA CYS A 128 -6.11 -8.95 7.53
C CYS A 128 -7.47 -8.62 6.88
N LYS A 129 -8.43 -9.54 6.91
CA LYS A 129 -9.67 -9.61 6.08
C LYS A 129 -10.53 -8.34 5.94
N ARG A 130 -10.32 -7.31 6.77
CA ARG A 130 -11.05 -6.04 6.73
C ARG A 130 -10.22 -4.87 6.16
N LEU A 131 -8.98 -5.13 5.73
CA LEU A 131 -8.10 -4.15 5.11
C LEU A 131 -8.51 -3.99 3.63
N THR A 132 -9.46 -3.10 3.39
CA THR A 132 -10.08 -2.94 2.06
C THR A 132 -9.27 -2.08 1.10
N ARG A 133 -8.40 -1.21 1.62
CA ARG A 133 -7.54 -0.33 0.83
C ARG A 133 -6.18 -0.19 1.49
N ILE A 134 -5.13 -0.15 0.69
CA ILE A 134 -3.80 0.22 1.17
C ILE A 134 -3.06 1.11 0.16
N ASP A 135 -2.45 2.17 0.70
CA ASP A 135 -1.55 3.06 -0.02
C ASP A 135 -0.09 2.67 0.28
N ILE A 136 0.55 1.97 -0.65
CA ILE A 136 1.95 1.54 -0.48
C ILE A 136 2.89 2.70 -0.85
N PRO A 137 3.85 3.08 0.03
CA PRO A 137 4.75 4.21 -0.21
C PRO A 137 5.64 4.02 -1.45
N ASP A 138 5.84 5.09 -2.24
CA ASP A 138 6.65 5.09 -3.48
C ASP A 138 8.10 4.59 -3.31
N SER A 139 8.63 4.57 -2.08
CA SER A 139 9.95 4.06 -1.73
C SER A 139 10.08 2.53 -1.77
N VAL A 140 8.94 1.82 -1.73
CA VAL A 140 8.88 0.35 -1.71
C VAL A 140 9.21 -0.21 -3.09
N LYS A 141 10.16 -1.14 -3.12
CA LYS A 141 10.66 -1.81 -4.32
C LYS A 141 10.16 -3.24 -4.45
N GLU A 142 9.80 -3.87 -3.34
CA GLU A 142 9.47 -5.29 -3.31
C GLU A 142 8.28 -5.58 -2.40
N ILE A 143 7.39 -6.44 -2.87
CA ILE A 143 6.29 -7.01 -2.10
C ILE A 143 6.52 -8.53 -2.01
N GLU A 144 6.76 -9.00 -0.80
CA GLU A 144 7.19 -10.38 -0.55
C GLU A 144 6.02 -11.38 -0.56
N LYS A 145 6.40 -12.66 -0.38
CA LYS A 145 5.49 -13.80 -0.39
C LYS A 145 4.33 -13.59 0.59
N PHE A 146 3.10 -13.81 0.14
CA PHE A 146 1.88 -13.68 0.94
C PHE A 146 1.63 -12.34 1.61
N ALA A 147 2.38 -11.28 1.27
CA ALA A 147 2.35 -10.01 2.01
C ALA A 147 0.93 -9.46 2.27
N PHE A 148 0.01 -9.65 1.34
CA PHE A 148 -1.39 -9.25 1.39
C PHE A 148 -2.37 -10.40 1.06
N ALA A 149 -1.96 -11.66 1.27
CA ALA A 149 -2.86 -12.78 1.02
C ALA A 149 -4.09 -12.70 1.94
N ASP A 150 -5.29 -12.87 1.40
CA ASP A 150 -6.56 -12.84 2.15
C ASP A 150 -6.79 -11.57 3.02
N ALA A 151 -6.25 -10.42 2.61
CA ALA A 151 -6.42 -9.14 3.31
C ALA A 151 -7.80 -8.48 3.05
N GLY A 152 -8.58 -8.95 2.07
CA GLY A 152 -9.88 -8.34 1.74
C GLY A 152 -9.78 -7.05 0.93
N LEU A 153 -8.66 -6.88 0.21
CA LEU A 153 -8.39 -5.68 -0.58
C LEU A 153 -9.39 -5.54 -1.73
N THR A 154 -9.87 -4.31 -1.90
CA THR A 154 -10.70 -3.83 -3.00
C THR A 154 -9.92 -2.85 -3.88
N GLU A 155 -8.95 -2.14 -3.30
CA GLU A 155 -8.11 -1.15 -3.96
C GLU A 155 -6.68 -1.23 -3.40
N VAL A 156 -5.69 -1.16 -4.28
CA VAL A 156 -4.27 -1.11 -3.91
C VAL A 156 -3.59 -0.05 -4.76
N LYS A 157 -2.95 0.93 -4.10
CA LYS A 157 -2.04 1.85 -4.77
C LYS A 157 -0.63 1.28 -4.70
N LEU A 158 -0.13 0.81 -5.83
CA LEU A 158 1.23 0.29 -5.96
C LEU A 158 2.25 1.44 -6.08
N PRO A 159 3.48 1.24 -5.57
CA PRO A 159 4.50 2.27 -5.57
C PRO A 159 5.15 2.42 -6.96
N LYS A 160 5.55 3.64 -7.31
CA LYS A 160 6.13 3.93 -8.64
C LYS A 160 7.43 3.19 -8.95
N GLU A 161 8.20 2.87 -7.91
CA GLU A 161 9.50 2.18 -8.01
C GLU A 161 9.38 0.66 -7.77
N LEU A 162 8.16 0.11 -7.75
CA LEU A 162 7.96 -1.33 -7.54
C LEU A 162 8.67 -2.12 -8.64
N PHE A 163 9.54 -3.03 -8.24
CA PHE A 163 10.33 -3.86 -9.12
C PHE A 163 9.83 -5.30 -9.13
N GLU A 164 9.38 -5.83 -8.00
CA GLU A 164 9.02 -7.24 -7.87
C GLU A 164 7.79 -7.49 -6.99
N ILE A 165 6.92 -8.41 -7.45
CA ILE A 165 5.81 -8.98 -6.69
C ILE A 165 6.03 -10.48 -6.56
N LYS A 166 6.21 -10.97 -5.33
CA LYS A 166 6.51 -12.37 -5.03
C LYS A 166 5.27 -13.25 -4.94
N GLU A 167 5.53 -14.56 -4.77
CA GLU A 167 4.53 -15.62 -4.85
C GLU A 167 3.33 -15.35 -3.93
N GLN A 168 2.14 -15.41 -4.51
CA GLN A 168 0.86 -15.25 -3.79
C GLN A 168 0.73 -13.96 -2.96
N ALA A 169 1.50 -12.91 -3.28
CA ALA A 169 1.50 -11.65 -2.55
C ALA A 169 0.11 -11.03 -2.36
N PHE A 170 -0.79 -11.15 -3.34
CA PHE A 170 -2.16 -10.63 -3.30
C PHE A 170 -3.23 -11.73 -3.46
N ALA A 171 -2.87 -13.00 -3.18
CA ALA A 171 -3.80 -14.10 -3.36
C ALA A 171 -5.07 -13.96 -2.49
N GLY A 172 -6.21 -14.42 -2.98
CA GLY A 172 -7.47 -14.47 -2.22
C GLY A 172 -8.20 -13.13 -2.03
N ASN A 173 -7.69 -12.02 -2.57
CA ASN A 173 -8.39 -10.74 -2.58
C ASN A 173 -9.50 -10.71 -3.63
N ALA A 174 -10.58 -11.46 -3.40
CA ALA A 174 -11.67 -11.70 -4.35
C ALA A 174 -12.43 -10.43 -4.79
N GLN A 175 -12.32 -9.33 -4.03
CA GLN A 175 -12.96 -8.05 -4.36
C GLN A 175 -12.05 -7.08 -5.13
N LEU A 176 -10.77 -7.41 -5.31
CA LEU A 176 -9.84 -6.61 -6.10
C LEU A 176 -10.13 -6.81 -7.60
N LYS A 177 -10.82 -5.84 -8.21
CA LYS A 177 -11.28 -5.92 -9.61
C LYS A 177 -10.29 -5.36 -10.63
N SER A 178 -9.44 -4.43 -10.23
CA SER A 178 -8.48 -3.81 -11.13
C SER A 178 -7.16 -3.54 -10.43
N ILE A 179 -6.06 -3.63 -11.18
CA ILE A 179 -4.73 -3.24 -10.71
C ILE A 179 -3.96 -2.52 -11.82
N THR A 180 -3.19 -1.51 -11.44
CA THR A 180 -2.26 -0.81 -12.34
C THR A 180 -0.83 -1.06 -11.87
N LEU A 181 -0.06 -1.75 -12.69
CA LEU A 181 1.34 -2.08 -12.43
C LEU A 181 2.25 -0.99 -13.01
N PRO A 182 3.23 -0.50 -12.22
CA PRO A 182 4.11 0.58 -12.64
C PRO A 182 5.05 0.12 -13.75
N LYS A 183 5.62 1.07 -14.50
CA LYS A 183 6.55 0.77 -15.61
C LYS A 183 7.84 0.08 -15.18
N THR A 184 8.19 0.14 -13.89
CA THR A 184 9.40 -0.41 -13.30
C THR A 184 9.28 -1.89 -12.94
N ILE A 185 8.06 -2.45 -12.97
CA ILE A 185 7.84 -3.84 -12.61
C ILE A 185 8.63 -4.75 -13.57
N SER A 186 9.47 -5.62 -13.03
CA SER A 186 10.31 -6.53 -13.80
C SER A 186 9.92 -7.99 -13.60
N HIS A 187 9.33 -8.32 -12.46
CA HIS A 187 8.98 -9.70 -12.12
C HIS A 187 7.65 -9.81 -11.35
N ILE A 188 6.81 -10.75 -11.80
CA ILE A 188 5.56 -11.13 -11.12
C ILE A 188 5.56 -12.64 -10.95
N SER A 189 5.56 -13.07 -9.70
CA SER A 189 5.72 -14.47 -9.33
C SER A 189 4.44 -15.30 -9.45
N THR A 190 4.60 -16.62 -9.35
CA THR A 190 3.53 -17.61 -9.34
C THR A 190 2.41 -17.22 -8.36
N GLY A 191 1.18 -17.20 -8.87
CA GLY A 191 -0.02 -16.99 -8.08
C GLY A 191 -0.14 -15.61 -7.43
N ALA A 192 0.67 -14.62 -7.83
CA ALA A 192 0.67 -13.28 -7.23
C ALA A 192 -0.75 -12.70 -7.04
N PHE A 193 -1.62 -12.88 -8.03
CA PHE A 193 -3.03 -12.45 -8.00
C PHE A 193 -4.01 -13.63 -8.14
N MET A 194 -3.63 -14.82 -7.69
CA MET A 194 -4.52 -16.00 -7.70
C MET A 194 -5.76 -15.74 -6.84
N GLN A 195 -6.93 -16.22 -7.27
CA GLN A 195 -8.21 -16.04 -6.53
C GLN A 195 -8.56 -14.57 -6.24
N THR A 196 -8.07 -13.65 -7.06
CA THR A 196 -8.55 -12.26 -7.08
C THR A 196 -9.75 -12.12 -8.01
N GLY A 197 -10.53 -11.05 -7.82
CA GLY A 197 -11.63 -10.68 -8.70
C GLY A 197 -11.21 -9.91 -9.95
N LEU A 198 -9.92 -9.98 -10.34
CA LEU A 198 -9.38 -9.10 -11.38
C LEU A 198 -10.14 -9.28 -12.71
N GLN A 199 -10.67 -8.16 -13.18
CA GLN A 199 -11.28 -7.97 -14.50
C GLN A 199 -10.39 -7.11 -15.38
N THR A 200 -9.50 -6.30 -14.80
CA THR A 200 -8.60 -5.43 -15.56
C THR A 200 -7.21 -5.36 -14.94
N VAL A 201 -6.18 -5.54 -15.76
CA VAL A 201 -4.77 -5.35 -15.37
C VAL A 201 -4.17 -4.34 -16.33
N THR A 202 -3.76 -3.18 -15.84
CA THR A 202 -3.03 -2.19 -16.64
C THR A 202 -1.54 -2.31 -16.37
N LEU A 203 -0.74 -2.46 -17.43
CA LEU A 203 0.72 -2.39 -17.39
C LEU A 203 1.16 -1.06 -17.98
N ASN A 204 1.94 -0.28 -17.23
CA ASN A 204 2.44 1.01 -17.72
C ASN A 204 3.81 0.91 -18.43
N GLY A 205 4.45 -0.26 -18.39
CA GLY A 205 5.75 -0.51 -19.03
C GLY A 205 5.62 -0.91 -20.50
N THR A 206 6.64 -0.56 -21.29
CA THR A 206 6.75 -1.04 -22.69
C THR A 206 7.41 -2.42 -22.77
N GLU A 207 8.18 -2.80 -21.76
CA GLU A 207 8.77 -4.12 -21.61
C GLU A 207 7.89 -5.00 -20.70
N PRO A 208 7.47 -6.19 -21.14
CA PRO A 208 6.69 -7.09 -20.30
C PRO A 208 7.53 -7.60 -19.11
N PRO A 209 7.02 -7.52 -17.87
CA PRO A 209 7.70 -8.15 -16.75
C PRO A 209 7.72 -9.65 -16.95
N ARG A 210 8.76 -10.29 -16.44
CA ARG A 210 8.87 -11.75 -16.43
C ARG A 210 7.79 -12.33 -15.53
N LEU A 211 7.06 -13.32 -16.02
CA LEU A 211 6.03 -14.06 -15.31
C LEU A 211 6.57 -15.43 -14.88
N SER A 212 6.46 -15.75 -13.59
CA SER A 212 6.71 -17.11 -13.09
C SER A 212 5.41 -17.91 -13.04
N PHE A 213 5.47 -19.16 -13.49
CA PHE A 213 4.36 -20.09 -13.44
C PHE A 213 4.68 -21.27 -12.51
N PRO A 214 3.66 -21.95 -11.96
CA PRO A 214 3.89 -23.17 -11.22
C PRO A 214 4.45 -24.25 -12.15
N LYS A 215 5.14 -25.23 -11.57
CA LYS A 215 5.67 -26.40 -12.30
C LYS A 215 4.81 -27.63 -12.04
N GLY A 216 4.91 -28.64 -12.91
CA GLY A 216 4.20 -29.92 -12.74
C GLY A 216 2.69 -29.82 -13.00
N GLU A 217 1.91 -30.65 -12.31
CA GLU A 217 0.45 -30.78 -12.54
C GLU A 217 -0.33 -29.47 -12.32
N ALA A 218 0.13 -28.61 -11.41
CA ALA A 218 -0.47 -27.28 -11.19
C ALA A 218 -0.43 -26.40 -12.45
N ALA A 219 0.62 -26.53 -13.26
CA ALA A 219 0.76 -25.80 -14.53
C ALA A 219 -0.30 -26.24 -15.55
N LEU A 220 -0.58 -27.55 -15.61
CA LEU A 220 -1.58 -28.13 -16.52
C LEU A 220 -2.99 -27.62 -16.22
N GLN A 221 -3.29 -27.44 -14.93
CA GLN A 221 -4.57 -26.90 -14.46
C GLN A 221 -4.61 -25.38 -14.46
N ARG A 222 -3.52 -24.70 -14.86
CA ARG A 222 -3.33 -23.24 -14.77
C ARG A 222 -3.53 -22.66 -13.36
N LYS A 223 -3.53 -23.53 -12.33
CA LYS A 223 -3.67 -23.14 -10.93
C LYS A 223 -2.40 -22.44 -10.50
N GLY A 224 -2.51 -21.25 -9.93
CA GLY A 224 -1.36 -20.46 -9.51
C GLY A 224 -0.68 -19.67 -10.64
N ALA A 225 -1.38 -19.41 -11.75
CA ALA A 225 -0.93 -18.41 -12.71
C ALA A 225 -0.82 -17.01 -12.05
N PRO A 226 0.11 -16.14 -12.48
CA PRO A 226 0.24 -14.80 -11.90
C PRO A 226 -1.05 -13.99 -11.90
N PHE A 227 -1.84 -14.09 -12.98
CA PHE A 227 -3.16 -13.46 -13.11
C PHE A 227 -4.26 -14.53 -13.25
N PRO A 228 -5.51 -14.23 -12.83
CA PRO A 228 -6.61 -15.19 -12.97
C PRO A 228 -7.00 -15.41 -14.43
N PHE A 229 -7.32 -16.65 -14.79
CA PHE A 229 -7.85 -17.05 -16.11
C PHE A 229 -9.37 -17.22 -16.14
N GLU A 230 -10.00 -17.31 -14.96
CA GLU A 230 -11.40 -17.70 -14.76
C GLU A 230 -12.40 -16.56 -15.02
N THR A 231 -11.91 -15.31 -14.98
CA THR A 231 -12.65 -14.12 -15.36
C THR A 231 -12.23 -13.68 -16.77
N LEU A 232 -13.13 -13.01 -17.51
CA LEU A 232 -12.73 -12.23 -18.68
C LEU A 232 -11.83 -11.09 -18.19
N ILE A 233 -10.53 -11.37 -18.09
CA ILE A 233 -9.53 -10.39 -17.71
C ILE A 233 -9.14 -9.58 -18.94
N ASP A 234 -9.17 -8.26 -18.81
CA ASP A 234 -8.66 -7.31 -19.80
C ASP A 234 -7.25 -6.89 -19.40
N ILE A 235 -6.25 -7.31 -20.18
CA ILE A 235 -4.86 -6.94 -19.96
C ILE A 235 -4.52 -5.79 -20.89
N ILE A 236 -4.36 -4.63 -20.30
CA ILE A 236 -4.19 -3.36 -20.97
C ILE A 236 -2.70 -2.99 -20.95
N VAL A 237 -2.12 -2.81 -22.14
CA VAL A 237 -0.69 -2.48 -22.33
C VAL A 237 -0.52 -1.25 -23.24
N PRO A 238 0.65 -0.57 -23.24
CA PRO A 238 0.93 0.48 -24.21
C PRO A 238 0.80 -0.05 -25.65
N ARG A 239 0.29 0.77 -26.58
CA ARG A 239 0.01 0.35 -27.96
C ARG A 239 1.27 -0.11 -28.66
N GLU A 240 2.36 0.63 -28.49
CA GLU A 240 3.68 0.35 -29.00
C GLU A 240 4.23 -0.99 -28.48
N ALA A 241 3.85 -1.40 -27.27
CA ALA A 241 4.30 -2.62 -26.63
C ALA A 241 3.39 -3.83 -26.91
N THR A 242 2.25 -3.64 -27.58
CA THR A 242 1.27 -4.72 -27.75
C THR A 242 1.86 -5.97 -28.41
N ASN A 243 2.71 -5.78 -29.42
CA ASN A 243 3.37 -6.90 -30.09
C ASN A 243 4.43 -7.56 -29.19
N THR A 244 5.18 -6.77 -28.42
CA THR A 244 6.16 -7.26 -27.43
C THR A 244 5.48 -8.15 -26.37
N TYR A 245 4.35 -7.69 -25.80
CA TYR A 245 3.55 -8.48 -24.85
C TYR A 245 2.92 -9.72 -25.50
N ARG A 246 2.47 -9.65 -26.77
CA ARG A 246 1.80 -10.78 -27.42
C ARG A 246 2.77 -11.82 -27.96
N VAL A 247 3.90 -11.44 -28.54
CA VAL A 247 4.68 -12.31 -29.42
C VAL A 247 6.08 -12.58 -28.88
N GLU A 248 6.74 -11.57 -28.31
CA GLU A 248 8.17 -11.63 -28.02
C GLU A 248 8.51 -12.30 -26.69
N LYS A 249 7.57 -12.33 -25.74
CA LYS A 249 7.77 -12.94 -24.42
C LYS A 249 6.94 -14.20 -24.25
N ALA A 250 7.61 -15.34 -24.16
CA ALA A 250 6.98 -16.67 -24.13
C ALA A 250 6.08 -16.90 -22.90
N ASP A 251 6.43 -16.30 -21.77
CA ASP A 251 5.68 -16.34 -20.51
C ASP A 251 4.35 -15.56 -20.58
N TRP A 252 4.21 -14.63 -21.53
CA TRP A 252 2.93 -13.95 -21.81
C TRP A 252 2.05 -14.68 -22.83
N ALA A 253 2.54 -15.77 -23.44
CA ALA A 253 1.78 -16.52 -24.44
C ALA A 253 0.38 -16.99 -23.96
N PRO A 254 0.20 -17.46 -22.70
CA PRO A 254 -1.12 -17.82 -22.18
C PRO A 254 -2.10 -16.64 -22.12
N TYR A 255 -1.59 -15.41 -22.07
CA TYR A 255 -2.37 -14.19 -21.91
C TYR A 255 -2.69 -13.48 -23.24
N ARG A 256 -2.17 -13.95 -24.39
CA ARG A 256 -2.29 -13.33 -25.72
C ARG A 256 -3.71 -12.85 -26.08
N ARG A 257 -4.71 -13.69 -25.81
CA ARG A 257 -6.13 -13.40 -26.14
C ARG A 257 -6.78 -12.34 -25.23
N TYR A 258 -6.17 -12.08 -24.08
CA TYR A 258 -6.63 -11.12 -23.09
C TYR A 258 -5.88 -9.78 -23.20
N ILE A 259 -4.75 -9.75 -23.91
CA ILE A 259 -3.97 -8.54 -24.13
C ILE A 259 -4.71 -7.68 -25.15
N ASN A 260 -5.39 -6.63 -24.68
CA ASN A 260 -5.99 -5.62 -25.52
C ASN A 260 -5.07 -4.41 -25.63
N ARG A 261 -5.12 -3.81 -26.82
CA ARG A 261 -4.44 -2.54 -27.07
C ARG A 261 -5.14 -1.50 -26.20
N LYS A 262 -4.44 -0.93 -25.22
CA LYS A 262 -4.76 0.46 -24.91
C LYS A 262 -4.32 1.28 -26.12
N ILE A 263 -5.10 2.27 -26.49
CA ILE A 263 -4.59 3.39 -27.28
C ILE A 263 -3.32 3.85 -26.54
N ALA A 264 -2.20 3.97 -27.26
CA ALA A 264 -0.89 4.36 -26.71
C ALA A 264 -1.13 5.48 -25.72
N PHE A 265 -0.65 5.32 -24.49
CA PHE A 265 -0.66 6.43 -23.56
C PHE A 265 0.39 7.42 -24.02
N THR A 266 0.01 8.31 -24.92
CA THR A 266 0.76 9.54 -25.12
C THR A 266 0.59 10.33 -23.81
N PRO A 267 1.68 10.67 -23.09
CA PRO A 267 1.58 11.55 -21.94
C PRO A 267 0.84 12.83 -22.36
N LEU A 268 -0.05 13.32 -21.49
CA LEU A 268 -0.77 14.55 -21.76
C LEU A 268 0.23 15.69 -21.99
N ARG A 269 0.21 16.27 -23.19
CA ARG A 269 1.01 17.44 -23.56
C ARG A 269 0.13 18.48 -24.21
N LEU A 270 0.20 19.70 -23.68
CA LEU A 270 -0.39 20.89 -24.28
C LEU A 270 0.70 21.64 -25.04
N GLU A 271 0.47 21.94 -26.32
CA GLU A 271 1.38 22.80 -27.09
C GLU A 271 1.30 24.27 -26.66
N LYS A 272 0.18 24.70 -26.09
CA LYS A 272 -0.02 26.05 -25.56
C LYS A 272 -0.62 25.96 -24.16
N THR A 273 0.11 26.44 -23.18
CA THR A 273 -0.32 26.52 -21.78
C THR A 273 -0.87 27.91 -21.43
N GLU A 274 -0.59 28.93 -22.24
CA GLU A 274 -1.12 30.29 -22.10
C GLU A 274 -1.61 30.84 -23.45
N VAL A 275 -2.78 31.50 -23.46
CA VAL A 275 -3.46 31.92 -24.70
C VAL A 275 -4.23 33.24 -24.50
N THR A 276 -4.31 34.08 -25.53
CA THR A 276 -5.14 35.30 -25.52
C THR A 276 -6.29 35.17 -26.50
N VAL A 277 -7.52 35.49 -26.08
CA VAL A 277 -8.74 35.40 -26.88
C VAL A 277 -9.52 36.71 -26.75
N LYS A 278 -10.19 37.19 -27.79
CA LYS A 278 -11.08 38.35 -27.62
C LYS A 278 -12.47 37.92 -27.16
N VAL A 279 -13.21 38.86 -26.58
CA VAL A 279 -14.63 38.65 -26.27
C VAL A 279 -15.36 38.19 -27.53
N ASP A 280 -16.13 37.11 -27.39
CA ASP A 280 -16.89 36.40 -28.43
C ASP A 280 -16.08 35.72 -29.54
N GLU A 281 -14.74 35.82 -29.56
CA GLU A 281 -13.89 35.09 -30.49
C GLU A 281 -13.59 33.66 -30.01
N ILE A 282 -13.35 32.76 -30.96
CA ILE A 282 -13.00 31.36 -30.72
C ILE A 282 -11.53 31.14 -31.08
N GLN A 283 -10.78 30.53 -30.17
CA GLN A 283 -9.39 30.10 -30.39
C GLN A 283 -9.30 28.57 -30.26
N VAL A 284 -8.57 27.92 -31.18
CA VAL A 284 -8.41 26.46 -31.21
C VAL A 284 -7.01 26.04 -30.76
N PHE A 285 -6.94 24.96 -29.98
CA PHE A 285 -5.71 24.40 -29.43
C PHE A 285 -5.58 22.92 -29.71
N SER A 286 -4.33 22.45 -29.77
CA SER A 286 -3.96 21.05 -29.94
C SER A 286 -3.56 20.43 -28.61
N ILE A 287 -4.14 19.27 -28.32
CA ILE A 287 -3.80 18.43 -27.17
C ILE A 287 -3.32 17.07 -27.70
N TYR A 288 -2.20 16.63 -27.16
CA TYR A 288 -1.60 15.34 -27.45
C TYR A 288 -1.78 14.45 -26.23
N GLY A 289 -2.27 13.22 -26.41
CA GLY A 289 -2.55 12.36 -25.28
C GLY A 289 -3.42 11.13 -25.58
N SER A 290 -3.88 10.48 -24.52
CA SER A 290 -4.61 9.19 -24.54
C SER A 290 -6.10 9.26 -24.96
N LYS A 291 -6.58 10.45 -25.38
CA LYS A 291 -7.89 10.70 -26.00
C LYS A 291 -9.12 10.64 -25.09
N ARG A 292 -8.98 10.50 -23.77
CA ARG A 292 -10.08 10.78 -22.82
C ARG A 292 -9.65 11.86 -21.85
N TYR A 293 -10.19 13.06 -22.04
CA TYR A 293 -9.92 14.20 -21.19
C TYR A 293 -11.19 14.60 -20.46
N GLN A 294 -11.04 14.97 -19.19
CA GLN A 294 -12.04 15.70 -18.45
C GLN A 294 -11.52 17.12 -18.28
N ILE A 295 -12.33 18.12 -18.63
CA ILE A 295 -11.95 19.51 -18.43
C ILE A 295 -12.76 20.04 -17.27
N ARG A 296 -12.07 20.58 -16.27
CA ARG A 296 -12.66 21.20 -15.11
C ARG A 296 -12.34 22.68 -15.16
N GLN A 297 -13.37 23.47 -15.38
CA GLN A 297 -13.33 24.91 -15.16
C GLN A 297 -13.42 25.17 -13.65
N THR A 298 -12.56 26.04 -13.13
CA THR A 298 -12.65 26.48 -11.73
C THR A 298 -13.91 27.32 -11.56
N LYS A 299 -14.51 27.33 -10.35
CA LYS A 299 -15.75 28.10 -10.06
C LYS A 299 -15.62 29.60 -10.38
N ASP A 300 -14.39 30.12 -10.39
CA ASP A 300 -14.11 31.53 -10.70
C ASP A 300 -14.11 31.85 -12.22
N SER A 301 -14.35 30.84 -13.08
CA SER A 301 -14.16 30.93 -14.55
C SER A 301 -15.43 30.81 -15.40
N GLU A 302 -16.59 31.22 -14.88
CA GLU A 302 -17.89 31.21 -15.60
C GLU A 302 -17.89 31.99 -16.94
N ALA A 303 -16.81 32.70 -17.26
CA ALA A 303 -16.62 33.48 -18.47
C ALA A 303 -16.07 32.71 -19.68
N ILE A 304 -15.75 31.41 -19.56
CA ILE A 304 -15.19 30.64 -20.68
C ILE A 304 -16.15 29.51 -21.08
N ALA A 305 -16.46 29.40 -22.37
CA ALA A 305 -17.14 28.23 -22.92
C ALA A 305 -16.12 27.36 -23.67
N ILE A 306 -16.04 26.08 -23.29
CA ILE A 306 -15.28 25.07 -24.02
C ILE A 306 -16.26 24.37 -24.96
N VAL A 307 -16.02 24.52 -26.27
CA VAL A 307 -16.89 23.97 -27.31
C VAL A 307 -16.10 22.87 -28.01
N GLY A 308 -16.60 21.63 -27.96
CA GLY A 308 -15.86 20.48 -28.49
C GLY A 308 -16.13 20.22 -29.98
N THR A 309 -15.14 19.62 -30.65
CA THR A 309 -15.31 18.39 -31.47
C THR A 309 -14.01 17.58 -31.40
N PRO A 310 -14.01 16.34 -30.88
CA PRO A 310 -12.87 15.44 -30.97
C PRO A 310 -12.81 14.83 -32.37
N ASP A 311 -12.45 15.63 -33.38
CA ASP A 311 -12.18 15.12 -34.71
C ASP A 311 -10.69 14.75 -34.83
N GLN A 312 -10.42 13.54 -35.31
CA GLN A 312 -9.07 12.99 -35.36
C GLN A 312 -8.37 13.38 -36.64
N ASP A 313 -7.09 13.72 -36.55
CA ASP A 313 -6.17 13.52 -37.66
C ASP A 313 -5.35 12.23 -37.48
N ALA A 314 -4.66 11.82 -38.55
CA ALA A 314 -3.82 10.63 -38.58
C ALA A 314 -2.70 10.63 -37.51
N ASN A 315 -2.47 11.76 -36.82
CA ASN A 315 -1.37 11.98 -35.88
C ASN A 315 -1.81 11.93 -34.39
N ASN A 316 -3.07 11.55 -34.09
CA ASN A 316 -3.64 11.49 -32.73
C ASN A 316 -3.75 12.85 -32.02
N VAL A 317 -3.92 13.95 -32.74
CA VAL A 317 -4.14 15.28 -32.15
C VAL A 317 -5.62 15.48 -31.84
N THR A 318 -5.95 15.93 -30.63
CA THR A 318 -7.31 16.37 -30.26
C THR A 318 -7.37 17.90 -30.29
N ARG A 319 -8.36 18.47 -31.00
CA ARG A 319 -8.56 19.93 -31.04
C ARG A 319 -9.61 20.37 -30.03
N ILE A 320 -9.31 21.42 -29.27
CA ILE A 320 -10.24 22.05 -28.32
C ILE A 320 -10.45 23.50 -28.69
N ALA A 321 -11.70 23.93 -28.80
CA ALA A 321 -12.05 25.32 -29.03
C ALA A 321 -12.46 26.00 -27.71
N VAL A 322 -11.92 27.19 -27.49
CA VAL A 322 -12.17 28.03 -26.33
C VAL A 322 -12.79 29.34 -26.82
N LYS A 323 -13.94 29.71 -26.25
CA LYS A 323 -14.61 30.99 -26.50
C LYS A 323 -14.55 31.87 -25.25
N GLY A 324 -14.05 33.10 -25.40
CA GLY A 324 -14.06 34.11 -24.33
C GLY A 324 -15.43 34.80 -24.24
N LEU A 325 -16.07 34.78 -23.07
CA LEU A 325 -17.38 35.42 -22.83
C LEU A 325 -17.28 36.71 -22.00
N LYS A 326 -16.21 36.90 -21.20
CA LYS A 326 -15.94 38.12 -20.41
C LYS A 326 -14.44 38.37 -20.31
N GLU A 327 -14.04 39.64 -20.20
CA GLU A 327 -12.65 40.07 -19.98
C GLU A 327 -12.06 39.52 -18.67
N GLY A 328 -10.76 39.19 -18.67
CA GLY A 328 -10.06 38.70 -17.49
C GLY A 328 -9.10 37.54 -17.76
N THR A 329 -8.43 37.04 -16.72
CA THR A 329 -7.54 35.88 -16.81
C THR A 329 -8.13 34.71 -16.03
N PHE A 330 -8.15 33.53 -16.65
CA PHE A 330 -8.79 32.34 -16.11
C PHE A 330 -7.91 31.11 -16.31
N THR A 331 -8.09 30.11 -15.43
CA THR A 331 -7.35 28.85 -15.51
C THR A 331 -8.34 27.67 -15.53
N CYS A 332 -8.12 26.74 -16.45
CA CYS A 332 -8.82 25.46 -16.49
C CYS A 332 -7.84 24.27 -16.38
N THR A 333 -8.28 23.23 -15.69
CA THR A 333 -7.55 21.97 -15.59
C THR A 333 -8.05 21.01 -16.66
N ILE A 334 -7.13 20.46 -17.43
CA ILE A 334 -7.38 19.39 -18.39
C ILE A 334 -6.76 18.12 -17.80
N THR A 335 -7.60 17.20 -17.37
CA THR A 335 -7.20 15.92 -16.78
C THR A 335 -7.28 14.84 -17.84
N ASP A 336 -6.20 14.10 -18.05
CA ASP A 336 -6.26 12.82 -18.75
C ASP A 336 -6.91 11.78 -17.84
N VAL A 337 -8.12 11.37 -18.19
CA VAL A 337 -8.95 10.43 -17.41
C VAL A 337 -8.34 9.03 -17.36
N ILE A 338 -7.41 8.72 -18.26
CA ILE A 338 -6.78 7.41 -18.39
C ILE A 338 -5.42 7.36 -17.69
N SER A 339 -4.61 8.42 -17.78
CA SER A 339 -3.29 8.51 -17.15
C SER A 339 -3.28 9.22 -15.79
N ASP A 340 -4.41 9.80 -15.38
CA ASP A 340 -4.56 10.60 -14.15
C ASP A 340 -3.52 11.72 -14.04
N GLN A 341 -3.15 12.28 -15.20
CA GLN A 341 -2.24 13.41 -15.33
C GLN A 341 -3.04 14.68 -15.61
N ASP A 342 -2.69 15.75 -14.92
CA ASP A 342 -3.30 17.06 -15.09
C ASP A 342 -2.38 18.00 -15.89
N ALA A 343 -2.99 18.82 -16.74
CA ALA A 343 -2.35 19.97 -17.37
C ALA A 343 -3.18 21.24 -17.16
N GLN A 344 -2.50 22.37 -17.00
CA GLN A 344 -3.12 23.67 -16.77
C GLN A 344 -3.11 24.49 -18.08
N LEU A 345 -4.25 25.07 -18.41
CA LEU A 345 -4.40 26.05 -19.51
C LEU A 345 -4.87 27.37 -18.92
N LYS A 346 -4.08 28.42 -19.15
CA LYS A 346 -4.38 29.80 -18.77
C LYS A 346 -4.87 30.58 -19.98
N VAL A 347 -6.00 31.28 -19.82
CA VAL A 347 -6.68 32.02 -20.89
C VAL A 347 -6.84 33.47 -20.45
N THR A 348 -6.31 34.40 -21.24
CA THR A 348 -6.50 35.84 -21.06
C THR A 348 -7.52 36.34 -22.09
N VAL A 349 -8.64 36.86 -21.63
CA VAL A 349 -9.69 37.45 -22.47
C VAL A 349 -9.56 38.97 -22.46
N ILE A 350 -9.45 39.56 -23.65
CA ILE A 350 -9.30 41.01 -23.82
C ILE A 350 -10.48 41.60 -24.58
N LYS A 351 -10.87 42.84 -24.23
CA LYS A 351 -11.70 43.67 -25.10
C LYS A 351 -10.87 44.12 -26.30
N LYS A 352 -11.55 44.32 -27.42
CA LYS A 352 -10.98 45.04 -28.54
C LYS A 352 -11.11 46.54 -28.33
#